data_AF-A0A954UJA8-F1
#
_entry.id   AF-A0A954UJA8-F1
#
_cell.length_a   1.000
_cell.length_b   1.000
_cell.length_c   1.000
_cell.angle_alpha   90.00
_cell.angle_beta   90.00
_cell.angle_gamma   90.00
#
_symmetry.space_group_name_H-M   'P 1'
#
loop_
_entity.id
_entity.type
_entity.pdbx_description
1 polymer ?
#
loop_
_entity_poly.entity_id
_entity_poly.type
_entity_poly.pdbx_seq_one_letter_code
_entity_poly.pdbx_strand_id
1 'polypeptide(L)' 'MAILITGGAGFIGSHFAELMHATTDEQLICLDNFNDYYDPRLKRANAETVAA' A
#
# COMPACT_ATOMS: atom_id res chain seq x y z
N MET A 1 12.35 1.27 -13.19
CA MET A 1 11.96 -0.13 -12.87
C MET A 1 10.63 -0.08 -12.10
N ALA A 2 10.06 -1.21 -11.68
CA ALA A 2 8.81 -1.21 -10.91
C ALA A 2 8.93 -2.10 -9.68
N ILE A 3 8.38 -1.62 -8.55
CA ILE A 3 8.32 -2.33 -7.27
C ILE A 3 6.88 -2.78 -7.04
N LEU A 4 6.67 -4.09 -7.00
CA LEU A 4 5.38 -4.68 -6.63
C LEU A 4 5.34 -4.91 -5.11
N ILE A 5 4.37 -4.29 -4.45
CA ILE A 5 4.11 -4.42 -3.02
C ILE A 5 2.83 -5.24 -2.84
N THR A 6 2.97 -6.50 -2.43
CA THR A 6 1.82 -7.34 -2.06
C THR A 6 1.39 -7.02 -0.62
N GLY A 7 0.09 -6.89 -0.38
CA GLY A 7 -0.44 -6.42 0.90
C GLY A 7 -0.23 -4.92 1.12
N GLY A 8 -0.15 -4.14 0.02
CA GLY A 8 0.17 -2.70 0.08
C GLY A 8 -0.82 -1.84 0.84
N ALA A 9 -2.06 -2.31 1.06
CA ALA A 9 -3.05 -1.61 1.88
C ALA A 9 -3.04 -2.08 3.35
N GLY A 10 -2.23 -3.08 3.69
CA GLY A 10 -2.05 -3.55 5.06
C GLY A 10 -1.27 -2.57 5.94
N PHE A 11 -1.20 -2.87 7.24
CA PHE A 11 -0.51 -2.01 8.22
C PHE A 11 0.94 -1.73 7.82
N ILE A 12 1.75 -2.76 7.57
CA ILE A 12 3.16 -2.58 7.18
C ILE A 12 3.28 -2.12 5.73
N GLY A 13 2.47 -2.69 4.84
CA GLY A 13 2.56 -2.42 3.39
C GLY A 13 2.32 -0.96 3.04
N SER A 14 1.36 -0.31 3.70
CA SER A 14 1.02 1.10 3.45
C SER A 14 2.15 2.06 3.87
N HIS A 15 2.67 1.91 5.09
CA HIS A 15 3.79 2.72 5.57
C HIS A 15 5.07 2.47 4.74
N PHE A 16 5.29 1.24 4.29
CA PHE A 16 6.40 0.95 3.38
C PHE A 16 6.20 1.61 2.00
N ALA A 17 4.98 1.58 1.45
CA ALA A 17 4.65 2.24 0.19
C ALA A 17 4.83 3.77 0.28
N GLU A 18 4.38 4.40 1.37
CA GLU A 18 4.61 5.83 1.65
C GLU A 18 6.10 6.17 1.70
N LEU A 19 6.89 5.39 2.46
CA LEU A 19 8.33 5.57 2.56
C LEU A 19 8.98 5.45 1.19
N MET A 20 8.64 4.42 0.41
CA MET A 20 9.21 4.23 -0.91
C MET A 20 8.82 5.39 -1.83
N HIS A 21 7.55 5.80 -1.84
CA HIS A 21 7.09 6.90 -2.68
C HIS A 21 7.87 8.20 -2.39
N ALA A 22 8.23 8.44 -1.13
CA ALA A 22 9.02 9.60 -0.72
C ALA A 22 10.53 9.49 -1.00
N THR A 23 11.06 8.29 -1.25
CA THR A 23 12.52 8.04 -1.28
C THR A 23 13.04 7.51 -2.60
N THR A 24 12.17 7.15 -3.54
CA THR A 24 12.57 6.62 -4.84
C THR A 24 11.72 7.16 -5.99
N ASP A 25 12.31 7.21 -7.18
CA ASP A 25 11.63 7.52 -8.44
C ASP A 25 11.06 6.26 -9.13
N GLU A 26 11.16 5.09 -8.49
CA GLU A 26 10.65 3.83 -9.03
C GLU A 26 9.12 3.80 -9.04
N GLN A 27 8.53 3.17 -10.06
CA GLN A 27 7.08 2.97 -10.11
C GLN A 27 6.65 1.99 -9.02
N LEU A 28 5.72 2.41 -8.15
CA LEU A 28 5.15 1.54 -7.12
C LEU A 28 3.81 0.96 -7.58
N ILE A 29 3.65 -0.35 -7.43
CA ILE A 29 2.41 -1.07 -7.73
C ILE A 29 1.98 -1.78 -6.45
N CYS A 30 0.90 -1.32 -5.83
CA CYS A 30 0.32 -1.96 -4.64
C CYS A 30 -0.78 -2.95 -5.02
N LEU A 31 -0.66 -4.20 -4.59
CA LEU A 31 -1.69 -5.23 -4.74
C LEU A 31 -2.17 -5.68 -3.37
N ASP A 32 -3.46 -5.55 -3.06
CA ASP A 32 -4.04 -6.04 -1.82
C ASP A 32 -5.36 -6.79 -2.08
N ASN A 33 -5.62 -7.80 -1.25
CA ASN A 33 -6.80 -8.66 -1.35
C ASN A 33 -8.06 -8.00 -0.75
N PHE A 34 -7.91 -7.04 0.17
CA PHE A 34 -9.04 -6.46 0.91
C PHE A 34 -9.97 -7.49 1.59
N ASN A 35 -9.47 -8.69 1.89
CA ASN A 35 -10.21 -9.68 2.66
C ASN A 35 -10.52 -9.17 4.08
N ASP A 36 -11.48 -9.83 4.73
CA ASP A 36 -12.08 -9.48 6.02
C ASP A 36 -11.35 -10.04 7.24
N TYR A 37 -10.15 -10.63 7.05
CA TYR A 37 -9.29 -11.04 8.17
C TYR A 37 -8.94 -9.85 9.08
N TYR A 38 -8.82 -8.66 8.50
CA TYR A 38 -8.91 -7.36 9.19
C TYR A 38 -10.04 -6.56 8.54
N ASP A 39 -10.62 -5.59 9.27
CA ASP A 39 -11.69 -4.74 8.73
C ASP A 39 -11.26 -4.10 7.39
N PRO A 40 -11.93 -4.43 6.26
CA PRO A 40 -11.58 -3.89 4.95
C PRO A 40 -11.62 -2.36 4.89
N ARG A 41 -12.37 -1.70 5.78
CA ARG A 41 -12.39 -0.23 5.87
C ARG A 41 -11.03 0.34 6.25
N LEU A 42 -10.28 -0.33 7.13
CA LEU A 42 -8.93 0.10 7.50
C LEU A 42 -7.98 0.00 6.30
N LYS A 43 -8.07 -1.09 5.53
CA LYS A 43 -7.27 -1.25 4.31
C LYS A 43 -7.61 -0.19 3.27
N ARG A 44 -8.90 0.15 3.08
CA ARG A 44 -9.30 1.21 2.15
C ARG A 44 -8.76 2.57 2.58
N ALA A 45 -8.86 2.91 3.87
CA ALA A 45 -8.30 4.14 4.41
C ALA A 45 -6.77 4.22 4.18
N ASN A 46 -6.04 3.13 4.43
CA ASN A 46 -4.60 3.07 4.15
C ASN A 46 -4.27 3.24 2.66
N ALA A 47 -5.06 2.62 1.77
CA ALA A 47 -4.86 2.73 0.33
C ALA A 47 -5.13 4.16 -0.19
N GLU A 48 -6.10 4.87 0.40
CA GLU A 48 -6.36 6.28 0.08
C GLU A 48 -5.18 7.19 0.44
N THR A 49 -4.53 6.95 1.60
CA THR A 49 -3.34 7.71 2.00
C THR A 49 -2.17 7.50 1.04
N VAL A 50 -1.96 6.27 0.56
CA VAL A 50 -0.85 5.90 -0.33
C VAL A 50 -1.06 6.37 -1.78
N ALA A 51 -2.31 6.57 -2.20
CA ALA A 51 -2.65 6.94 -3.58
C ALA A 51 -2.67 8.47 -3.84
N ALA A 52 -2.53 9.28 -2.80
CA ALA A 52 -2.52 10.75 -2.86
C ALA A 52 -1.10 11.30 -3.13
#